data_AF-A0A938PNY8-F1
#
_entry.id   AF-A0A938PNY8-F1
#
_cell.length_a   1.000
_cell.length_b   1.000
_cell.length_c   1.000
_cell.angle_alpha   90.00
_cell.angle_beta   90.00
_cell.angle_gamma   90.00
#
_symmetry.space_group_name_H-M   'P 1'
#
loop_
_entity.id
_entity.type
_entity.pdbx_description
1 polymer ?
#
loop_
_entity_poly.entity_id
_entity_poly.type
_entity_poly.pdbx_seq_one_letter_code
_entity_poly.pdbx_strand_id
1 'polypeptide(L)'
;SVDISAGELTVFEQYQAAIAAAERTIYIENQALGCPHTIKAMYQALGRGVDVTVLTPSIANEFMKVARKDPRSKQFFERFEALGDYPNYALMGIGSPDAGGKLRDIYVHAKAAVIDDAWVTIGSCNVGARSFFGDT
;
A
#
# COMPACT_ATOMS: atom_id res chain seq x y z
N SER A 1 -12.42 28.68 -2.33
CA SER A 1 -11.91 28.32 -0.99
C SER A 1 -12.20 26.86 -0.80
N VAL A 2 -11.17 26.04 -0.56
CA VAL A 2 -11.36 24.61 -0.26
C VAL A 2 -11.87 24.51 1.17
N ASP A 3 -13.01 23.85 1.36
CA ASP A 3 -13.63 23.63 2.67
C ASP A 3 -12.80 22.60 3.45
N ILE A 4 -12.07 23.08 4.46
CA ILE A 4 -11.15 22.29 5.30
C ILE A 4 -11.93 21.25 6.12
N SER A 5 -13.25 21.41 6.31
CA SER A 5 -14.07 20.51 7.11
C SER A 5 -14.40 19.17 6.43
N ALA A 6 -14.20 19.06 5.11
CA ALA A 6 -14.46 17.83 4.34
C ALA A 6 -13.31 16.81 4.35
N GLY A 7 -12.16 17.17 4.95
CA GLY A 7 -10.91 16.42 4.86
C GLY A 7 -10.17 16.69 3.55
N GLU A 8 -8.84 16.75 3.62
CA GLU A 8 -8.00 16.93 2.44
C GLU A 8 -7.65 15.57 1.81
N LEU A 9 -8.26 15.25 0.66
CA LEU A 9 -8.04 13.98 -0.06
C LEU A 9 -6.93 14.08 -1.12
N THR A 10 -6.17 15.17 -1.16
CA THR A 10 -5.18 15.45 -2.21
C THR A 10 -4.13 14.35 -2.33
N VAL A 11 -3.66 13.80 -1.20
CA VAL A 11 -2.72 12.67 -1.17
C VAL A 11 -3.35 11.41 -1.80
N PHE A 12 -4.62 11.14 -1.52
CA PHE A 12 -5.34 10.00 -2.12
C PHE A 12 -5.43 10.15 -3.63
N GLU A 13 -5.89 11.32 -4.09
CA GLU A 13 -6.11 11.64 -5.49
C GLU A 13 -4.80 11.56 -6.27
N GLN A 14 -3.70 12.07 -5.71
CA GLN A 14 -2.36 11.96 -6.28
C GLN A 14 -1.91 10.51 -6.44
N TYR A 15 -2.09 9.68 -5.40
CA TYR A 15 -1.79 8.24 -5.49
C TYR A 15 -2.62 7.54 -6.58
N GLN A 16 -3.93 7.81 -6.63
CA GLN A 16 -4.80 7.20 -7.64
C GLN A 16 -4.41 7.63 -9.06
N ALA A 17 -4.18 8.92 -9.27
CA ALA A 17 -3.78 9.46 -10.57
C ALA A 17 -2.44 8.88 -11.03
N ALA A 18 -1.44 8.83 -10.14
CA ALA A 18 -0.12 8.33 -10.47
C ALA A 18 -0.12 6.81 -10.77
N ILE A 19 -0.84 6.00 -9.98
CA ILE A 19 -0.98 4.55 -10.25
C ILE A 19 -1.76 4.31 -11.56
N ALA A 20 -2.79 5.11 -11.82
CA ALA A 20 -3.57 5.01 -13.06
C ALA A 20 -2.73 5.35 -14.29
N ALA A 21 -1.81 6.32 -14.17
CA ALA A 21 -0.91 6.75 -15.24
C ALA A 21 0.33 5.87 -15.40
N ALA A 22 0.64 5.00 -14.44
CA ALA A 22 1.84 4.17 -14.48
C ALA A 22 1.91 3.27 -15.74
N GLU A 23 3.07 3.25 -16.37
CA GLU A 23 3.35 2.51 -17.60
C GLU A 23 4.37 1.38 -17.42
N ARG A 24 5.28 1.46 -16.45
CA ARG A 24 6.39 0.51 -16.29
C ARG A 24 6.49 -0.07 -14.89
N THR A 25 6.63 0.77 -13.86
CA THR A 25 6.93 0.33 -12.50
C THR A 25 6.16 1.11 -11.44
N ILE A 26 5.73 0.40 -10.40
CA ILE A 26 5.21 0.97 -9.16
C ILE A 26 5.97 0.32 -8.01
N TYR A 27 6.69 1.14 -7.26
CA TYR A 27 7.30 0.76 -5.99
C TYR A 27 6.62 1.51 -4.85
N ILE A 28 6.13 0.78 -3.84
CA ILE A 28 5.47 1.38 -2.67
C ILE A 28 6.14 0.85 -1.41
N GLU A 29 6.54 1.73 -0.51
CA GLU A 29 6.81 1.37 0.89
C GLU A 29 5.69 1.93 1.76
N ASN A 30 4.94 1.07 2.43
CA ASN A 30 3.89 1.53 3.31
C ASN A 30 3.67 0.62 4.52
N GLN A 31 3.50 1.25 5.68
CA GLN A 31 3.17 0.56 6.93
C GLN A 31 1.82 -0.20 6.86
N ALA A 32 0.87 0.28 6.05
CA ALA A 32 -0.43 -0.36 5.89
C ALA A 32 -1.02 -0.16 4.50
N LEU A 33 -1.40 -1.26 3.85
CA LEU A 33 -2.25 -1.29 2.66
C LEU A 33 -3.67 -1.70 3.05
N GLY A 34 -4.53 -0.72 3.31
CA GLY A 34 -5.93 -0.92 3.72
C GLY A 34 -6.94 -0.16 2.85
N CYS A 35 -6.53 0.47 1.75
CA CYS A 35 -7.42 1.24 0.87
C CYS A 35 -7.88 0.39 -0.33
N PRO A 36 -9.16 0.01 -0.43
CA PRO A 36 -9.67 -0.80 -1.54
C PRO A 36 -9.47 -0.16 -2.92
N HIS A 37 -9.51 1.17 -3.00
CA HIS A 37 -9.29 1.91 -4.25
C HIS A 37 -7.85 1.76 -4.73
N THR A 38 -6.85 1.85 -3.84
CA THR A 38 -5.45 1.59 -4.20
C THR A 38 -5.23 0.15 -4.63
N ILE A 39 -5.82 -0.83 -3.94
CA ILE A 39 -5.75 -2.24 -4.37
C ILE A 39 -6.32 -2.40 -5.79
N LYS A 40 -7.49 -1.81 -6.07
CA LYS A 40 -8.09 -1.83 -7.40
C LYS A 40 -7.20 -1.16 -8.46
N ALA A 41 -6.59 -0.02 -8.15
CA ALA A 41 -5.72 0.69 -9.07
C ALA A 41 -4.45 -0.13 -9.38
N MET A 42 -3.84 -0.77 -8.37
CA MET A 42 -2.71 -1.70 -8.57
C MET A 42 -3.10 -2.90 -9.42
N TYR A 43 -4.27 -3.50 -9.18
CA TYR A 43 -4.79 -4.60 -10.01
C TYR A 43 -4.91 -4.18 -11.49
N GLN A 44 -5.43 -2.97 -11.75
CA GLN A 44 -5.53 -2.44 -13.11
C GLN A 44 -4.16 -2.17 -13.73
N ALA A 45 -3.18 -1.69 -12.96
CA ALA A 45 -1.82 -1.47 -13.43
C ALA A 45 -1.12 -2.80 -13.79
N LEU A 46 -1.21 -3.80 -12.91
CA LEU A 46 -0.72 -5.15 -13.16
C LEU A 46 -1.31 -5.73 -14.45
N GLY A 47 -2.61 -5.55 -14.68
CA GLY A 47 -3.30 -5.96 -15.91
C GLY A 47 -2.83 -5.25 -17.18
N ARG A 48 -2.20 -4.08 -17.08
CA ARG A 48 -1.53 -3.40 -18.21
C ARG A 48 -0.09 -3.87 -18.42
N GLY A 49 0.44 -4.73 -17.55
CA GLY A 49 1.82 -5.19 -17.59
C GLY A 49 2.81 -4.35 -16.76
N VAL A 50 2.32 -3.45 -15.90
CA VAL A 50 3.17 -2.65 -14.99
C VAL A 50 3.71 -3.54 -13.87
N ASP A 51 5.01 -3.49 -13.60
CA ASP A 51 5.61 -4.19 -12.46
C ASP A 51 5.25 -3.50 -11.15
N VAL A 52 4.66 -4.23 -10.20
CA VAL A 52 4.23 -3.67 -8.91
C VAL A 52 4.93 -4.38 -7.77
N THR A 53 5.75 -3.63 -7.04
CA THR A 53 6.44 -4.09 -5.83
C THR A 53 5.96 -3.30 -4.63
N VAL A 54 5.54 -3.99 -3.58
CA VAL A 54 5.15 -3.38 -2.32
C VAL A 54 5.98 -3.91 -1.17
N LEU A 55 6.56 -2.99 -0.41
CA LEU A 55 7.24 -3.23 0.85
C LEU A 55 6.34 -2.83 2.02
N THR A 56 6.08 -3.79 2.91
CA THR A 56 5.25 -3.64 4.11
C THR A 56 5.95 -4.30 5.30
N PRO A 57 5.57 -4.03 6.57
CA PRO A 57 6.09 -4.82 7.68
C PRO A 57 5.86 -6.32 7.46
N SER A 58 6.87 -7.16 7.73
CA SER A 58 6.74 -8.62 7.56
C SER A 58 5.74 -9.22 8.54
N ILE A 59 5.54 -8.52 9.66
CA ILE A 59 4.49 -8.82 10.63
C ILE A 59 3.40 -7.76 10.49
N ALA A 60 2.21 -8.19 10.04
CA ALA A 60 1.04 -7.32 9.97
C ALA A 60 0.73 -6.68 11.33
N ASN A 61 0.33 -5.41 11.32
CA ASN A 61 -0.15 -4.74 12.54
C ASN A 61 -1.47 -5.36 13.05
N GLU A 62 -1.80 -5.09 14.32
CA GLU A 62 -3.00 -5.67 14.95
C GLU A 62 -4.30 -5.30 14.22
N PHE A 63 -4.38 -4.10 13.65
CA PHE A 63 -5.56 -3.70 12.87
C PHE A 63 -5.78 -4.60 11.66
N MET A 64 -4.73 -4.89 10.89
CA MET A 64 -4.82 -5.80 9.74
C MET A 64 -5.13 -7.24 10.17
N LYS A 65 -4.57 -7.71 11.29
CA LYS A 65 -4.88 -9.04 11.85
C LYS A 65 -6.34 -9.17 12.28
N VAL A 66 -6.91 -8.14 12.91
CA VAL A 66 -8.32 -8.11 13.31
C VAL A 66 -9.22 -8.04 12.07
N ALA A 67 -8.94 -7.12 11.14
CA ALA A 67 -9.68 -6.98 9.90
C ALA A 67 -9.68 -8.30 9.09
N ARG A 68 -8.57 -9.04 9.07
CA ARG A 68 -8.49 -10.32 8.37
C ARG A 68 -9.48 -11.37 8.89
N LYS A 69 -9.90 -11.28 10.16
CA LYS A 69 -10.86 -12.19 10.80
C LYS A 69 -12.31 -11.74 10.66
N ASP A 70 -12.56 -10.50 10.24
CA ASP A 70 -13.90 -9.96 10.11
C ASP A 70 -14.52 -10.33 8.74
N PRO A 71 -15.68 -11.01 8.71
CA PRO A 71 -16.35 -11.36 7.45
C PRO A 71 -16.66 -10.16 6.55
N ARG A 72 -16.84 -8.96 7.12
CA ARG A 72 -17.13 -7.72 6.37
C ARG A 72 -15.97 -7.27 5.49
N SER A 73 -14.74 -7.62 5.84
CA SER A 73 -13.52 -7.31 5.07
C SER A 73 -13.08 -8.45 4.15
N LYS A 74 -13.83 -9.56 4.10
CA LYS A 74 -13.50 -10.72 3.25
C LYS A 74 -13.22 -10.32 1.80
N GLN A 75 -14.11 -9.53 1.20
CA GLN A 75 -13.98 -9.08 -0.19
C GLN A 75 -12.72 -8.23 -0.42
N PHE A 76 -12.31 -7.43 0.57
CA PHE A 76 -11.07 -6.65 0.46
C PHE A 76 -9.85 -7.57 0.39
N PHE A 77 -9.78 -8.56 1.27
CA PHE A 77 -8.65 -9.50 1.30
C PHE A 77 -8.64 -10.42 0.07
N GLU A 78 -9.79 -10.87 -0.42
CA GLU A 78 -9.88 -11.63 -1.68
C GLU A 78 -9.29 -10.83 -2.85
N ARG A 79 -9.59 -9.53 -2.94
CA ARG A 79 -9.04 -8.65 -3.99
C ARG A 79 -7.56 -8.35 -3.81
N PHE A 80 -7.10 -8.22 -2.57
CA PHE A 80 -5.69 -8.05 -2.28
C PHE A 80 -4.92 -9.32 -2.68
N GLU A 81 -5.41 -10.50 -2.30
CA GLU A 81 -4.79 -11.78 -2.65
C GLU A 81 -4.74 -12.00 -4.17
N ALA A 82 -5.76 -11.56 -4.91
CA ALA A 82 -5.79 -11.63 -6.37
C ALA A 82 -4.68 -10.80 -7.07
N LEU A 83 -4.01 -9.87 -6.38
CA LEU A 83 -2.79 -9.24 -6.92
C LEU A 83 -1.67 -10.29 -7.10
N GLY A 84 -1.62 -11.29 -6.23
CA GLY A 84 -0.66 -12.41 -6.27
C GLY A 84 -0.81 -13.35 -7.46
N ASP A 85 -1.91 -13.26 -8.21
CA ASP A 85 -2.12 -14.03 -9.43
C ASP A 85 -1.28 -13.49 -10.62
N TYR A 86 -0.74 -12.27 -10.48
CA TYR A 86 0.08 -11.64 -11.50
C TYR A 86 1.58 -11.96 -11.30
N PRO A 87 2.30 -12.39 -12.34
CA PRO A 87 3.73 -12.71 -12.23
C PRO A 87 4.61 -11.46 -11.99
N ASN A 88 4.09 -10.28 -12.33
CA ASN A 88 4.70 -8.96 -12.16
C ASN A 88 4.31 -8.28 -10.84
N TYR A 89 3.86 -9.05 -9.83
CA TYR A 89 3.55 -8.56 -8.50
C TYR A 89 4.49 -9.14 -7.43
N ALA A 90 4.96 -8.29 -6.51
CA ALA A 90 5.68 -8.70 -5.32
C ALA A 90 5.18 -7.98 -4.07
N LEU A 91 4.87 -8.73 -3.02
CA LEU A 91 4.64 -8.22 -1.66
C LEU A 91 5.77 -8.71 -0.75
N MET A 92 6.52 -7.79 -0.18
CA MET A 92 7.74 -8.10 0.56
C MET A 92 7.75 -7.44 1.93
N GLY A 93 8.43 -8.09 2.87
CA GLY A 93 8.88 -7.49 4.12
C GLY A 93 10.38 -7.61 4.25
N ILE A 94 10.99 -6.77 5.08
CA ILE A 94 12.44 -6.77 5.32
C ILE A 94 12.72 -7.34 6.70
N GLY A 95 13.78 -8.13 6.82
CA GLY A 95 14.31 -8.52 8.12
C GLY A 95 15.82 -8.66 8.09
N SER A 96 16.43 -8.63 9.28
CA SER A 96 17.86 -8.89 9.50
C SER A 96 18.04 -9.98 10.55
N PRO A 97 18.97 -10.93 10.39
CA PRO A 97 19.32 -11.86 11.47
C PRO A 97 19.87 -11.10 12.68
N ASP A 98 19.51 -11.53 13.88
CA ASP A 98 20.20 -11.12 15.12
C ASP A 98 21.51 -11.89 15.32
N ALA A 99 22.23 -11.59 16.40
CA ALA A 99 23.50 -12.24 16.73
C ALA A 99 23.39 -13.77 16.88
N GLY A 100 22.19 -14.31 17.10
CA GLY A 100 21.90 -15.74 17.17
C GLY A 100 21.41 -16.35 15.86
N GLY A 101 21.41 -15.59 14.75
CA GLY A 101 20.94 -16.02 13.43
C GLY A 101 19.42 -16.02 13.27
N LYS A 102 18.65 -15.54 14.27
CA LYS A 102 17.20 -15.47 14.16
C LYS A 102 16.81 -14.22 13.37
N LEU A 103 16.02 -14.39 12.30
CA LEU A 103 15.48 -13.27 11.53
C LEU A 103 14.60 -12.37 12.42
N ARG A 104 14.93 -11.09 12.46
CA ARG A 104 14.16 -10.02 13.09
C ARG A 104 13.55 -9.13 12.02
N ASP A 105 12.26 -8.84 12.16
CA ASP A 105 11.55 -7.93 11.28
C ASP A 105 12.18 -6.53 11.35
N ILE A 106 12.41 -5.93 10.20
CA ILE A 106 12.72 -4.51 10.06
C ILE A 106 11.39 -3.84 9.78
N TYR A 107 10.89 -3.13 10.79
CA TYR A 107 9.55 -2.54 10.73
C TYR A 107 9.49 -1.39 9.72
N VAL A 108 8.78 -1.61 8.62
CA VAL A 108 8.58 -0.62 7.57
C VAL A 108 7.58 0.44 8.04
N HIS A 109 8.10 1.58 8.51
CA HIS A 109 7.29 2.73 8.91
C HIS A 109 7.14 3.78 7.80
N ALA A 110 7.80 3.59 6.65
CA ALA A 110 7.73 4.48 5.51
C ALA A 110 6.29 4.65 5.01
N LYS A 111 6.05 5.80 4.37
CA LYS A 111 4.90 6.05 3.49
C LYS A 111 5.44 6.76 2.26
N ALA A 112 5.97 5.96 1.35
CA ALA A 112 6.61 6.44 0.15
C ALA A 112 6.16 5.64 -1.07
N ALA A 113 6.24 6.24 -2.24
CA ALA A 113 6.12 5.53 -3.50
C ALA A 113 6.98 6.16 -4.57
N VAL A 114 7.46 5.34 -5.48
CA VAL A 114 8.15 5.73 -6.71
C VAL A 114 7.42 5.06 -7.87
N ILE A 115 7.03 5.85 -8.87
CA ILE A 115 6.31 5.36 -10.06
C ILE A 115 7.08 5.78 -11.29
N ASP A 116 7.40 4.81 -12.14
CA ASP A 116 8.09 4.97 -13.42
C ASP A 116 9.42 5.74 -13.33
N ASP A 117 10.08 5.76 -12.17
CA ASP A 117 11.24 6.62 -11.87
C ASP A 117 11.01 8.11 -12.17
N ALA A 118 9.75 8.54 -12.26
CA ALA A 118 9.34 9.86 -12.72
C ALA A 118 8.44 10.59 -11.72
N TRP A 119 7.74 9.86 -10.85
CA TRP A 119 6.92 10.41 -9.79
C TRP A 119 7.29 9.80 -8.45
N VAL A 120 7.35 10.65 -7.41
CA VAL A 120 7.66 10.23 -6.05
C VAL A 120 6.74 10.91 -5.05
N THR A 121 6.41 10.19 -3.98
CA THR A 121 5.79 10.76 -2.79
C THR A 121 6.49 10.25 -1.54
N ILE A 122 6.59 11.11 -0.53
CA ILE A 122 7.10 10.82 0.80
C ILE A 122 6.23 11.61 1.77
N GLY A 123 5.64 10.95 2.76
CA GLY A 123 4.76 11.63 3.71
C GLY A 123 4.42 10.83 4.96
N SER A 124 3.39 11.29 5.66
CA SER A 124 2.85 10.66 6.89
C SER A 124 1.63 9.78 6.62
N CYS A 125 0.96 9.91 5.48
CA CYS A 125 -0.31 9.24 5.18
C CYS A 125 -0.12 7.75 4.85
N ASN A 126 -0.68 6.87 5.68
CA ASN A 126 -0.78 5.46 5.33
C ASN A 126 -1.78 5.28 4.18
N VAL A 127 -1.64 4.23 3.38
CA VAL A 127 -2.64 3.83 2.38
C VAL A 127 -3.78 3.08 3.06
N GLY A 128 -4.38 3.69 4.08
CA GLY A 128 -5.50 3.13 4.85
C GLY A 128 -6.62 4.16 4.95
N ALA A 129 -7.87 3.72 4.91
CA ALA A 129 -9.04 4.61 4.97
C ALA A 129 -9.03 5.57 6.19
N ARG A 130 -8.31 5.24 7.27
CA ARG A 130 -8.13 6.15 8.42
C ARG A 130 -7.26 7.37 8.09
N SER A 131 -6.21 7.25 7.29
CA SER A 131 -5.36 8.40 6.93
C SER A 131 -5.93 9.29 5.82
N PHE A 132 -7.06 8.90 5.20
CA PHE A 132 -7.80 9.75 4.26
C PHE A 132 -9.01 10.44 4.89
N PHE A 133 -9.48 9.97 6.05
CA PHE A 133 -10.71 10.46 6.69
C PHE A 133 -10.57 10.77 8.19
N GLY A 134 -9.37 10.78 8.76
CA GLY A 134 -9.17 11.20 10.14
C GLY A 134 -7.77 10.93 10.67
N ASP A 135 -6.93 11.96 10.64
CA ASP A 135 -6.01 12.32 11.72
C ASP A 135 -5.77 13.84 11.62
N THR A 136 -6.15 14.58 12.66
CA THR A 136 -5.56 15.89 13.04
C THR A 136 -4.73 15.69 14.28
#